data_AF-A0A1H8WMM8-F1
#
_entry.id   AF-A0A1H8WMM8-F1
#
_cell.length_a   1.000
_cell.length_b   1.000
_cell.length_c   1.000
_cell.angle_alpha   90.00
_cell.angle_beta   90.00
_cell.angle_gamma   90.00
#
_symmetry.space_group_name_H-M   'P 1'
#
loop_
_entity.id
_entity.type
_entity.pdbx_description
1 polymer ?
#
loop_
_entity_poly.entity_id
_entity_poly.type
_entity_poly.pdbx_seq_one_letter_code
_entity_poly.pdbx_strand_id
1 'polypeptide(L)'
;MRGPRIKAALQGDLSRFMREELADAERAVTEGVHEAGEDLVHALRRDVIAGGLGARLAKSWRAAHYPKGGRSLGAASVVRTKAPTLIRAFDEGALIRSQDGIWLAIPTDAAPKRGIGRKRITPTNFPENRFGPLRFVYRKSGPSLLVVDNQRERKGKRGGYA
;
A
#
# COMPACT_ATOMS: atom_id res chain seq x y z
N MET A 1 -35.47 13.98 -24.47
CA MET A 1 -35.13 14.17 -25.90
C MET A 1 -34.80 15.64 -26.12
N ARG A 2 -33.51 16.01 -26.26
CA ARG A 2 -33.05 17.40 -26.48
C ARG A 2 -33.44 17.84 -27.91
N GLY A 3 -34.03 19.02 -28.06
CA GLY A 3 -34.53 19.55 -29.33
C GLY A 3 -33.45 19.69 -30.42
N PRO A 4 -33.83 19.63 -31.70
CA PRO A 4 -32.90 19.48 -32.83
C PRO A 4 -31.98 20.70 -32.97
N ARG A 5 -30.67 20.44 -32.98
CA ARG A 5 -29.53 21.36 -33.26
C ARG A 5 -29.80 22.38 -34.38
N ILE A 6 -30.67 22.02 -35.32
CA ILE A 6 -31.08 22.83 -36.48
C ILE A 6 -31.87 24.09 -36.06
N LYS A 7 -32.71 24.04 -35.01
CA LYS A 7 -33.46 25.23 -34.54
C LYS A 7 -32.56 26.29 -33.91
N ALA A 8 -31.50 25.89 -33.21
CA ALA A 8 -30.51 26.81 -32.63
C ALA A 8 -29.68 27.52 -33.71
N ALA A 9 -29.37 26.84 -34.82
CA ALA A 9 -28.68 27.43 -35.97
C ALA A 9 -29.54 28.42 -36.76
N LEU A 10 -30.88 28.30 -36.70
CA LEU A 10 -31.82 29.10 -37.49
C LEU A 10 -32.41 30.31 -36.72
N GLN A 11 -32.38 30.32 -35.38
CA GLN A 11 -32.97 31.39 -34.55
C GLN A 11 -32.11 31.84 -33.35
N GLY A 12 -30.93 31.23 -33.09
CA GLY A 12 -30.09 31.53 -31.92
C GLY A 12 -28.58 31.61 -32.21
N ASP A 13 -27.78 31.78 -31.15
CA ASP A 13 -26.30 31.81 -31.22
C ASP A 13 -25.74 30.38 -31.16
N LEU A 14 -25.52 29.79 -32.34
CA LEU A 14 -24.92 28.45 -32.49
C LEU A 14 -23.56 28.34 -31.79
N SER A 15 -22.75 29.40 -31.75
CA SER A 15 -21.43 29.39 -31.14
C SER A 15 -21.52 29.21 -29.62
N ARG A 16 -22.51 29.86 -28.99
CA ARG A 16 -22.82 29.66 -27.58
C ARG A 16 -23.24 28.22 -27.29
N PHE A 17 -24.15 27.66 -28.08
CA PHE A 17 -24.61 26.29 -27.90
C PHE A 17 -23.46 25.27 -28.04
N MET A 18 -22.60 25.45 -29.04
CA MET A 18 -21.44 24.58 -29.25
C MET A 18 -20.44 24.66 -28.09
N ARG A 19 -20.21 25.85 -27.51
CA ARG A 19 -19.36 26.01 -26.32
C ARG A 19 -19.94 25.32 -25.09
N GLU A 20 -21.26 25.43 -24.89
CA GLU A 20 -21.95 24.77 -23.78
C GLU A 20 -21.85 23.24 -23.90
N GLU A 21 -22.08 22.68 -25.09
CA GLU A 21 -21.94 21.23 -25.31
C GLU A 21 -20.48 20.74 -25.20
N LEU A 22 -19.52 21.55 -25.64
CA LEU A 22 -18.11 21.22 -25.45
C LEU A 22 -17.75 21.17 -23.95
N ALA A 23 -18.20 22.15 -23.17
CA ALA A 23 -17.96 22.20 -21.73
C ALA A 23 -18.62 21.02 -20.99
N ASP A 24 -19.83 20.63 -21.41
CA ASP A 24 -20.53 19.45 -20.89
C ASP A 24 -19.74 18.16 -21.21
N ALA A 25 -19.21 18.04 -22.43
CA ALA A 25 -18.38 16.90 -22.84
C ALA A 25 -17.04 16.86 -22.07
N GLU A 26 -16.35 17.98 -21.95
CA GLU A 26 -15.10 18.09 -21.18
C GLU A 26 -15.31 17.68 -19.72
N ARG A 27 -16.43 18.11 -19.12
CA ARG A 27 -16.83 17.66 -17.77
C ARG A 27 -16.97 16.16 -17.71
N ALA A 28 -17.83 15.58 -18.56
CA ALA A 28 -18.16 14.17 -18.52
C ALA A 28 -16.92 13.29 -18.74
N VAL A 29 -16.05 13.65 -19.69
CA VAL A 29 -14.81 12.93 -19.97
C VAL A 29 -13.84 13.04 -18.78
N THR A 30 -13.66 14.24 -18.23
CA THR A 30 -12.77 14.44 -17.08
C THR A 30 -13.21 13.63 -15.88
N GLU A 31 -14.49 13.71 -15.52
CA GLU A 31 -15.06 13.01 -14.37
C GLU A 31 -14.98 11.49 -14.57
N GLY A 32 -15.36 10.98 -15.74
CA GLY A 32 -15.30 9.54 -16.03
C GLY A 32 -13.88 8.97 -16.03
N VAL A 33 -12.89 9.70 -16.57
CA VAL A 33 -11.49 9.25 -16.55
C VAL A 33 -10.92 9.25 -15.13
N HIS A 34 -11.26 10.25 -14.31
CA HIS A 34 -10.79 10.32 -12.92
C HIS A 34 -11.44 9.22 -12.07
N GLU A 35 -12.73 8.97 -12.24
CA GLU A 35 -13.47 7.89 -11.59
C GLU A 35 -12.87 6.53 -11.93
N ALA A 36 -12.67 6.23 -13.22
CA ALA A 36 -12.04 4.98 -13.65
C ALA A 36 -10.63 4.79 -13.05
N GLY A 37 -9.87 5.88 -12.90
CA GLY A 37 -8.55 5.85 -12.26
C GLY A 37 -8.62 5.53 -10.76
N GLU A 38 -9.57 6.09 -10.03
CA GLU A 38 -9.79 5.77 -8.61
C GLU A 38 -10.29 4.33 -8.42
N ASP A 39 -11.22 3.88 -9.27
CA ASP A 39 -11.73 2.51 -9.25
C ASP A 39 -10.61 1.48 -9.45
N LEU A 40 -9.70 1.74 -10.40
CA LEU A 40 -8.51 0.91 -10.60
C LEU A 40 -7.61 0.90 -9.36
N VAL A 41 -7.39 2.04 -8.70
CA VAL A 41 -6.63 2.11 -7.44
C VAL A 41 -7.32 1.30 -6.34
N HIS A 42 -8.65 1.38 -6.25
CA HIS A 42 -9.42 0.60 -5.28
C HIS A 42 -9.36 -0.90 -5.55
N ALA A 43 -9.44 -1.32 -6.82
CA ALA A 43 -9.28 -2.72 -7.22
C ALA A 43 -7.88 -3.25 -6.84
N LEU A 44 -6.83 -2.55 -7.24
CA LEU A 44 -5.45 -2.93 -6.90
C LEU A 44 -5.22 -3.01 -5.39
N ARG A 45 -5.82 -2.10 -4.62
CA ARG A 45 -5.78 -2.14 -3.14
C ARG A 45 -6.44 -3.39 -2.58
N ARG A 46 -7.59 -3.80 -3.12
CA ARG A 46 -8.27 -5.03 -2.71
C ARG A 46 -7.40 -6.24 -3.03
N ASP A 47 -6.79 -6.29 -4.20
CA ASP A 47 -5.91 -7.41 -4.60
C ASP A 47 -4.71 -7.55 -3.66
N VAL A 48 -4.05 -6.43 -3.33
CA VAL A 48 -2.92 -6.43 -2.37
C VAL A 48 -3.34 -6.92 -0.98
N ILE A 49 -4.56 -6.57 -0.52
CA ILE A 49 -5.08 -7.04 0.77
C ILE A 49 -5.46 -8.51 0.71
N ALA A 50 -6.12 -8.95 -0.37
CA ALA A 50 -6.50 -10.34 -0.60
C ALA A 50 -5.27 -11.25 -0.66
N GLY A 51 -4.16 -10.76 -1.23
CA GLY A 51 -2.85 -11.42 -1.23
C GLY A 51 -2.12 -11.41 0.12
N GLY A 52 -2.73 -10.89 1.19
CA GLY A 52 -2.18 -10.93 2.56
C GLY A 52 -1.06 -9.90 2.83
N LEU A 53 -0.78 -8.98 1.91
CA LEU A 53 0.32 -8.00 2.06
C LEU A 53 -0.06 -6.80 2.95
N GLY A 54 -1.33 -6.73 3.35
CA GLY A 54 -1.84 -5.82 4.34
C GLY A 54 -2.15 -4.40 3.84
N ALA A 55 -2.93 -3.67 4.65
CA ALA A 55 -3.48 -2.37 4.27
C ALA A 55 -2.42 -1.28 4.03
N ARG A 56 -1.24 -1.39 4.65
CA ARG A 56 -0.17 -0.39 4.50
C ARG A 56 0.44 -0.43 3.10
N LEU A 57 0.68 -1.63 2.54
CA LEU A 57 1.19 -1.75 1.18
C LEU A 57 0.11 -1.38 0.16
N ALA A 58 -1.14 -1.76 0.39
CA ALA A 58 -2.26 -1.39 -0.48
C ALA A 58 -2.35 0.15 -0.67
N LYS A 59 -2.23 0.91 0.42
CA LYS A 59 -2.23 2.40 0.41
C LYS A 59 -1.08 3.03 -0.39
N SER A 60 -0.11 2.25 -0.87
CA SER A 60 0.96 2.75 -1.75
C SER A 60 0.48 3.02 -3.18
N TRP A 61 -0.59 2.37 -3.65
CA TRP A 61 -1.25 2.64 -4.92
C TRP A 61 -1.98 3.99 -4.89
N ARG A 62 -1.77 4.79 -5.94
CA ARG A 62 -2.32 6.15 -6.09
C ARG A 62 -2.60 6.44 -7.55
N ALA A 63 -3.66 7.22 -7.79
CA ALA A 63 -3.91 7.87 -9.06
C ALA A 63 -3.33 9.29 -9.06
N ALA A 64 -2.91 9.75 -10.23
CA ALA A 64 -2.56 11.13 -10.50
C ALA A 64 -3.41 11.60 -11.68
N HIS A 65 -4.37 12.47 -11.36
CA HIS A 65 -5.33 13.00 -12.33
C HIS A 65 -4.78 14.22 -13.06
N TYR A 66 -5.12 14.33 -14.34
CA TYR A 66 -4.77 15.42 -15.23
C TYR A 66 -6.00 15.82 -16.09
N PRO A 67 -6.16 17.12 -16.42
CA PRO A 67 -5.35 18.24 -15.95
C PRO A 67 -5.47 18.45 -14.43
N LYS A 68 -4.52 19.15 -13.81
CA LYS A 68 -4.56 19.41 -12.35
C LYS A 68 -5.64 20.41 -11.95
N GLY A 69 -6.10 21.21 -12.90
CA GLY A 69 -7.19 22.15 -12.74
C GLY A 69 -7.93 22.31 -14.06
N GLY A 70 -9.22 22.63 -13.98
CA GLY A 70 -10.10 22.68 -15.14
C GLY A 70 -10.54 21.31 -15.62
N ARG A 71 -11.22 21.31 -16.77
CA ARG A 71 -11.74 20.13 -17.45
C ARG A 71 -11.17 20.09 -18.86
N SER A 72 -11.06 18.89 -19.42
CA SER A 72 -10.52 18.70 -20.76
C SER A 72 -11.04 17.42 -21.37
N LEU A 73 -11.22 17.42 -22.70
CA LEU A 73 -11.42 16.19 -23.46
C LEU A 73 -10.19 15.28 -23.42
N GLY A 74 -9.00 15.85 -23.19
CA GLY A 74 -7.74 15.14 -23.01
C GLY A 74 -7.44 14.77 -21.56
N ALA A 75 -8.46 14.61 -20.72
CA ALA A 75 -8.26 14.19 -19.34
C ALA A 75 -7.58 12.81 -19.27
N ALA A 76 -6.72 12.63 -18.27
CA ALA A 76 -5.96 11.41 -18.06
C ALA A 76 -5.83 11.10 -16.57
N SER A 77 -5.87 9.82 -16.22
CA SER A 77 -5.53 9.34 -14.88
C SER A 77 -4.38 8.36 -14.93
N VAL A 78 -3.30 8.67 -14.23
CA VAL A 78 -2.09 7.84 -14.18
C VAL A 78 -2.04 7.11 -12.85
N VAL A 79 -2.20 5.79 -12.87
CA VAL A 79 -2.11 4.94 -11.69
C VAL A 79 -0.68 4.45 -11.48
N ARG A 80 -0.21 4.55 -10.24
CA ARG A 80 1.16 4.16 -9.85
C ARG A 80 1.25 3.73 -8.39
N THR A 81 2.31 3.01 -8.06
CA THR A 81 2.64 2.63 -6.67
C THR A 81 3.87 3.38 -6.16
N LYS A 82 3.88 3.73 -4.86
CA LYS A 82 5.09 4.20 -4.16
C LYS A 82 6.03 3.07 -3.73
N ALA A 83 5.62 1.82 -3.89
CA ALA A 83 6.37 0.64 -3.46
C ALA A 83 6.54 -0.39 -4.59
N PRO A 84 7.04 0.01 -5.79
CA PRO A 84 7.09 -0.88 -6.95
C PRO A 84 7.93 -2.13 -6.69
N THR A 85 9.08 -1.98 -6.04
CA THR A 85 9.98 -3.10 -5.71
C THR A 85 9.31 -4.15 -4.82
N LEU A 86 8.51 -3.71 -3.84
CA LEU A 86 7.82 -4.65 -2.94
C LEU A 86 6.74 -5.43 -3.69
N ILE A 87 5.92 -4.74 -4.48
CA ILE A 87 4.85 -5.40 -5.25
C ILE A 87 5.44 -6.41 -6.23
N ARG A 88 6.47 -6.00 -6.98
CA ARG A 88 7.17 -6.87 -7.93
C ARG A 88 7.80 -8.09 -7.25
N ALA A 89 8.41 -7.92 -6.08
CA ALA A 89 9.00 -9.02 -5.34
C ALA A 89 7.96 -10.11 -4.96
N PHE A 90 6.73 -9.72 -4.63
CA PHE A 90 5.67 -10.70 -4.36
C PHE A 90 5.07 -11.30 -5.62
N ASP A 91 4.89 -10.50 -6.67
CA ASP A 91 4.38 -10.95 -7.98
C ASP A 91 5.30 -11.98 -8.65
N GLU A 92 6.62 -11.76 -8.58
CA GLU A 92 7.64 -12.66 -9.13
C GLU A 92 8.02 -13.81 -8.18
N GLY A 93 7.48 -13.85 -6.97
CA GLY A 93 7.84 -14.86 -5.97
C GLY A 93 9.31 -14.80 -5.53
N ALA A 94 9.85 -13.60 -5.38
CA ALA A 94 11.26 -13.37 -5.06
C ALA A 94 11.68 -14.04 -3.74
N LEU A 95 12.82 -14.73 -3.76
CA LEU A 95 13.37 -15.38 -2.58
C LEU A 95 13.97 -14.33 -1.62
N ILE A 96 13.36 -14.17 -0.44
CA ILE A 96 13.89 -13.31 0.63
C ILE A 96 14.92 -14.11 1.42
N ARG A 97 16.19 -13.69 1.34
CA ARG A 97 17.30 -14.27 2.10
C ARG A 97 18.00 -13.22 2.97
N SER A 98 18.72 -13.68 3.99
CA SER A 98 19.61 -12.80 4.74
C SER A 98 20.74 -12.29 3.85
N GLN A 99 21.17 -11.05 4.07
CA GLN A 99 22.24 -10.42 3.30
C GLN A 99 23.60 -11.04 3.63
N ASP A 100 23.88 -11.23 4.92
CA ASP A 100 25.22 -11.60 5.43
C ASP A 100 25.22 -12.95 6.18
N GLY A 101 24.08 -13.66 6.21
CA GLY A 101 23.92 -14.83 7.09
C GLY A 101 23.18 -15.99 6.47
N ILE A 102 23.29 -17.14 7.13
CA ILE A 102 22.59 -18.38 6.73
C ILE A 102 21.09 -18.29 7.04
N TRP A 103 20.71 -17.53 8.07
CA TRP A 103 19.34 -17.47 8.58
C TRP A 103 18.76 -16.05 8.52
N LEU A 104 17.47 -15.93 8.20
CA LEU A 104 16.70 -14.69 8.31
C LEU A 104 15.93 -14.69 9.64
N ALA A 105 16.32 -13.82 10.57
CA ALA A 105 15.64 -13.70 11.85
C ALA A 105 14.34 -12.88 11.71
N ILE A 106 13.20 -13.53 11.96
CA ILE A 106 11.88 -12.90 12.00
C ILE A 106 11.47 -12.76 13.48
N PRO A 107 11.30 -11.53 14.01
CA PRO A 107 10.85 -11.34 15.38
C PRO A 107 9.44 -11.90 15.56
N THR A 108 9.25 -12.73 16.59
CA THR A 108 7.92 -13.19 17.01
C THR A 108 7.20 -12.11 17.80
N ASP A 109 5.89 -12.27 18.04
CA ASP A 109 5.10 -11.35 18.87
C ASP A 109 5.63 -11.27 20.32
N ALA A 110 6.34 -12.31 20.77
CA ALA A 110 6.98 -12.35 22.07
C ALA A 110 8.26 -11.48 22.14
N ALA A 111 8.89 -11.20 21.00
CA ALA A 111 10.12 -10.42 20.96
C ALA A 111 9.86 -8.96 21.34
N PRO A 112 10.80 -8.29 22.04
CA PRO A 112 10.68 -6.88 22.31
C PRO A 112 10.66 -6.09 20.99
N LYS A 113 9.78 -5.09 20.90
CA LYS A 113 9.65 -4.26 19.69
C LYS A 113 10.95 -3.56 19.28
N ARG A 114 11.85 -3.32 20.24
CA ARG A 114 13.09 -2.55 20.08
C ARG A 114 14.26 -3.26 20.76
N GLY A 115 15.41 -3.24 20.09
CA GLY A 115 16.68 -3.66 20.66
C GLY A 115 17.41 -2.54 21.38
N ILE A 116 18.70 -2.75 21.62
CA ILE A 116 19.62 -1.78 22.22
C ILE A 116 19.60 -0.47 21.39
N GLY A 117 19.61 0.67 22.09
CA GLY A 117 19.57 1.99 21.46
C GLY A 117 18.25 2.33 20.78
N ARG A 118 17.14 1.66 21.15
CA ARG A 118 15.80 1.85 20.53
C ARG A 118 15.77 1.54 19.02
N LYS A 119 16.73 0.77 18.51
CA LYS A 119 16.76 0.33 17.10
C LYS A 119 15.73 -0.78 16.88
N ARG A 120 15.41 -1.06 15.61
CA ARG A 120 14.58 -2.23 15.26
C ARG A 120 15.28 -3.49 15.75
N ILE A 121 14.54 -4.38 16.39
CA ILE A 121 15.09 -5.59 16.98
C ILE A 121 15.75 -6.48 15.92
N THR A 122 16.96 -6.94 16.22
CA THR A 122 17.73 -7.96 15.51
C THR A 122 18.37 -8.86 16.56
N PRO A 123 18.77 -10.10 16.22
CA PRO A 123 19.47 -10.97 17.17
C PRO A 123 20.70 -10.29 17.80
N THR A 124 21.51 -9.59 16.98
CA THR A 124 22.73 -8.91 17.41
C THR A 124 22.49 -7.74 18.36
N ASN A 125 21.31 -7.11 18.33
CA ASN A 125 21.00 -5.97 19.20
C ASN A 125 19.97 -6.30 20.28
N PHE A 126 19.71 -7.59 20.52
CA PHE A 126 18.79 -8.01 21.56
C PHE A 126 19.28 -7.53 22.94
N PRO A 127 18.40 -6.99 23.80
CA PRO A 127 18.82 -6.42 25.08
C PRO A 127 19.04 -7.53 26.12
N GLU A 128 20.14 -8.27 25.97
CA GLU A 128 20.51 -9.40 26.83
C GLU A 128 20.66 -9.01 28.30
N ASN A 129 21.15 -7.80 28.57
CA ASN A 129 21.25 -7.26 29.94
C ASN A 129 19.90 -7.18 30.67
N ARG A 130 18.78 -7.16 29.94
CA ARG A 130 17.42 -7.07 30.50
C ARG A 130 16.73 -8.43 30.61
N PHE A 131 16.82 -9.24 29.55
CA PHE A 131 16.05 -10.48 29.45
C PHE A 131 16.93 -11.72 29.65
N GLY A 132 18.22 -11.64 29.39
CA GLY A 132 19.15 -12.76 29.29
C GLY A 132 19.61 -13.00 27.84
N PRO A 133 20.66 -13.83 27.65
CA PRO A 133 21.21 -14.12 26.33
C PRO A 133 20.24 -14.92 25.46
N LEU A 134 20.29 -14.70 24.14
CA LEU A 134 19.52 -15.52 23.19
C LEU A 134 20.17 -16.89 23.01
N ARG A 135 19.37 -17.94 23.17
CA ARG A 135 19.75 -19.33 22.91
C ARG A 135 19.08 -19.86 21.65
N PHE A 136 19.85 -20.53 20.81
CA PHE A 136 19.32 -21.20 19.62
C PHE A 136 18.67 -22.54 19.99
N VAL A 137 17.46 -22.75 19.48
CA VAL A 137 16.71 -24.00 19.63
C VAL A 137 16.38 -24.51 18.24
N TYR A 138 17.05 -25.59 17.86
CA TYR A 138 16.70 -26.33 16.65
C TYR A 138 15.34 -27.02 16.83
N ARG A 139 14.53 -27.00 15.78
CA ARG A 139 13.27 -27.71 15.72
C ARG A 139 13.27 -28.61 14.49
N LYS A 140 13.00 -29.90 14.69
CA LYS A 140 12.91 -30.88 13.59
C LYS A 140 11.78 -30.52 12.62
N SER A 141 10.69 -29.94 13.12
CA SER A 141 9.57 -29.42 12.31
C SER A 141 9.36 -27.92 12.56
N GLY A 142 9.32 -27.16 11.46
CA GLY A 142 9.13 -25.71 11.46
C GLY A 142 10.42 -24.89 11.66
N PRO A 143 10.30 -23.55 11.76
CA PRO A 143 11.45 -22.67 11.94
C PRO A 143 12.16 -22.90 13.28
N SER A 144 13.49 -22.87 13.24
CA SER A 144 14.33 -22.81 14.44
C SER A 144 14.10 -21.50 15.20
N LEU A 145 14.27 -21.53 16.51
CA LEU A 145 13.94 -20.40 17.38
C LEU A 145 15.18 -19.83 18.06
N LEU A 146 15.13 -18.53 18.33
CA LEU A 146 16.00 -17.86 19.29
C LEU A 146 15.14 -17.52 20.51
N VAL A 147 15.47 -18.10 21.65
CA VAL A 147 14.68 -18.01 22.88
C VAL A 147 15.51 -17.46 24.02
N VAL A 148 14.84 -16.95 25.04
CA VAL A 148 15.46 -16.56 26.30
C VAL A 148 14.87 -17.43 27.39
N ASP A 149 15.72 -17.98 28.24
CA ASP A 149 15.30 -18.85 29.33
C ASP A 149 14.77 -18.04 30.53
N ASN A 150 13.99 -18.69 31.39
CA ASN A 150 13.44 -18.12 32.63
C ASN A 150 12.60 -16.84 32.48
N GLN A 151 12.01 -16.63 31.31
CA GLN A 151 11.08 -15.54 31.06
C GLN A 151 9.64 -15.95 31.38
N ARG A 152 8.95 -15.14 32.19
CA ARG A 152 7.53 -15.34 32.52
C ARG A 152 6.66 -14.30 31.83
N GLU A 153 5.64 -14.77 31.11
CA GLU A 153 4.64 -13.89 30.53
C GLU A 153 3.85 -13.16 31.63
N ARG A 154 3.75 -11.83 31.50
CA ARG A 154 2.96 -10.96 32.37
C ARG A 154 1.70 -10.51 31.63
N LYS A 155 0.53 -10.92 32.13
CA LYS A 155 -0.79 -10.61 31.54
C LYS A 155 -1.44 -9.30 32.05
N GLY A 156 -0.63 -8.32 32.46
CA GLY A 156 -1.12 -7.02 32.99
C GLY A 156 -1.20 -5.90 31.92
N LYS A 157 -1.68 -4.71 32.30
CA LYS A 157 -1.76 -3.52 31.41
C LYS A 157 -0.42 -3.13 30.75
N ARG A 158 0.71 -3.53 31.33
CA ARG A 158 2.06 -3.30 30.78
C ARG A 158 2.62 -4.47 29.95
N GLY A 159 1.92 -5.60 29.91
CA GLY A 159 2.26 -6.79 29.10
C GLY A 159 3.71 -7.28 29.22
N GLY A 160 4.08 -8.24 28.38
CA GLY A 160 5.47 -8.61 28.11
C GLY A 160 6.04 -9.71 29.00
N TYR A 161 7.36 -9.86 28.92
CA TYR A 161 8.13 -10.91 29.61
C TYR A 161 9.03 -10.30 30.67
N ALA A 162 9.26 -11.03 31.75
CA ALA A 162 10.23 -10.70 32.78
C ALA A 162 10.78 -11.94 33.47
#